data_AF-A0A920BDC7-F1
#
_entry.id   AF-A0A920BDC7-F1
#
_cell.length_a   1.000
_cell.length_b   1.000
_cell.length_c   1.000
_cell.angle_alpha   90.00
_cell.angle_beta   90.00
_cell.angle_gamma   90.00
#
_symmetry.space_group_name_H-M   'P 1'
#
loop_
_entity.id
_entity.type
_entity.pdbx_description
1 polymer ?
#
loop_
_entity_poly.entity_id
_entity_poly.type
_entity_poly.pdbx_seq_one_letter_code
_entity_poly.pdbx_strand_id
1 'polypeptide(L)'
;MGRKTFRQRVDLDLFMIVAVDDFNAGAMENKGLNIFNSRLVLASPETATDRDYNLVQGVIAHEYFHNWTGNRVTCRDWFQLSLKEGLTVFRDQEFSADMNSRAVQRISDVNLLRSHQFPEDAGPMSHPVRPDSYQEINNFYTLTVYEKGAEVIRMMHTLLGEEGFRKGMDLYFERHDGQAVTCEDFVSALEDANDFNLKQFRRWYSQSGTPKLEIEGNYNQESKTFTLKVKQSCPDTPGQNGFGQSQNRETKSAFQKEAFLLPLKIGLLDEEGNPLPLKMEGKSINGKQQTLVLSEMEQEFVFEDLTKKPIPSLLRHFSAPVDLFYGYSDEELALISSRDSDEFNRWEAGQQLMLRSFLSQLKNYKENKAIMLPRTLLQSFRNQLDHSATGDPSLIAQALSFPSESYLGEKMEVMMSRQ
;
A
#
# COMPACT_ATOMS: atom_id res chain seq x y z
N MET A 1 -9.09 -2.18 12.37
CA MET A 1 -10.53 -2.54 12.47
C MET A 1 -10.79 -3.87 13.19
N GLY A 2 -10.44 -4.00 14.46
CA GLY A 2 -10.63 -5.23 15.27
C GLY A 2 -11.90 -5.22 16.16
N ARG A 3 -12.71 -6.29 16.10
CA ARG A 3 -13.95 -6.62 16.88
C ARG A 3 -15.07 -5.57 17.04
N LYS A 4 -14.80 -4.27 17.07
CA LYS A 4 -15.82 -3.21 17.12
C LYS A 4 -16.34 -2.81 15.73
N THR A 5 -15.56 -3.05 14.67
CA THR A 5 -15.87 -2.57 13.32
C THR A 5 -16.65 -3.58 12.47
N PHE A 6 -16.51 -4.89 12.74
CA PHE A 6 -17.34 -5.94 12.12
C PHE A 6 -18.08 -6.78 13.15
N ARG A 7 -19.43 -6.73 13.14
CA ARG A 7 -20.32 -7.52 14.02
C ARG A 7 -20.36 -9.01 13.60
N GLN A 8 -19.19 -9.59 13.35
CA GLN A 8 -19.02 -10.94 12.89
C GLN A 8 -18.51 -11.79 14.03
N ARG A 9 -19.36 -12.70 14.51
CA ARG A 9 -18.98 -13.72 15.50
C ARG A 9 -18.65 -15.02 14.78
N VAL A 10 -17.87 -15.87 15.44
CA VAL A 10 -17.82 -17.28 15.08
C VAL A 10 -19.24 -17.84 15.20
N ASP A 11 -19.61 -18.64 14.21
CA ASP A 11 -20.93 -19.21 13.96
C ASP A 11 -21.01 -20.69 14.35
N LEU A 12 -20.00 -21.17 15.08
CA LEU A 12 -19.87 -22.53 15.62
C LEU A 12 -19.63 -22.49 17.13
N ASP A 13 -19.96 -23.58 17.81
CA ASP A 13 -19.81 -23.73 19.27
C ASP A 13 -18.34 -23.88 19.71
N LEU A 14 -17.49 -24.39 18.81
CA LEU A 14 -16.07 -24.62 19.05
C LEU A 14 -15.21 -23.98 17.96
N PHE A 15 -14.04 -23.49 18.35
CA PHE A 15 -12.99 -23.02 17.46
C PHE A 15 -11.68 -23.68 17.87
N MET A 16 -11.22 -24.64 17.07
CA MET A 16 -10.04 -25.44 17.36
C MET A 16 -8.86 -24.96 16.50
N ILE A 17 -7.67 -24.96 17.10
CA ILE A 17 -6.40 -24.71 16.42
C ILE A 17 -5.49 -25.91 16.68
N VAL A 18 -4.91 -26.48 15.63
CA VAL A 18 -3.91 -27.55 15.71
C VAL A 18 -2.60 -27.03 15.15
N ALA A 19 -1.54 -27.08 15.96
CA ALA A 19 -0.18 -26.76 15.53
C ALA A 19 0.53 -28.02 15.02
N VAL A 20 1.14 -27.94 13.85
CA VAL A 20 1.92 -29.03 13.22
C VAL A 20 3.26 -28.49 12.73
N ASP A 21 4.34 -29.27 12.82
CA ASP A 21 5.68 -28.82 12.42
C ASP A 21 5.88 -28.87 10.89
N ASP A 22 5.35 -29.91 10.23
CA ASP A 22 5.48 -30.11 8.78
C ASP A 22 4.26 -29.56 8.03
N PHE A 23 4.33 -28.30 7.58
CA PHE A 23 3.27 -27.65 6.82
C PHE A 23 3.83 -26.69 5.77
N ASN A 24 3.41 -26.84 4.50
CA ASN A 24 3.91 -26.04 3.38
C ASN A 24 3.47 -24.58 3.43
N ALA A 25 2.23 -24.34 3.88
CA ALA A 25 1.68 -23.00 4.07
C ALA A 25 1.97 -22.48 5.49
N GLY A 26 1.62 -21.22 5.76
CA GLY A 26 1.66 -20.69 7.12
C GLY A 26 0.59 -21.30 8.00
N ALA A 27 -0.66 -21.20 7.58
CA ALA A 27 -1.81 -21.80 8.23
C ALA A 27 -2.93 -22.06 7.21
N MET A 28 -4.05 -22.62 7.66
CA MET A 28 -5.20 -22.96 6.83
C MET A 28 -6.51 -22.85 7.61
N GLU A 29 -7.48 -22.17 7.02
CA GLU A 29 -8.74 -21.72 7.61
C GLU A 29 -9.86 -22.79 7.69
N ASN A 30 -9.51 -24.08 7.81
CA ASN A 30 -10.51 -25.15 7.77
C ASN A 30 -11.61 -24.90 8.83
N LYS A 31 -12.87 -24.82 8.38
CA LYS A 31 -13.99 -24.31 9.17
C LYS A 31 -14.11 -25.00 10.54
N GLY A 32 -13.78 -24.26 11.61
CA GLY A 32 -13.86 -24.72 13.00
C GLY A 32 -12.65 -25.53 13.51
N LEU A 33 -11.69 -25.86 12.63
CA LEU A 33 -10.49 -26.64 12.94
C LEU A 33 -9.29 -26.11 12.12
N ASN A 34 -8.81 -24.92 12.45
CA ASN A 34 -7.69 -24.34 11.72
C ASN A 34 -6.40 -25.13 12.00
N ILE A 35 -5.58 -25.31 10.97
CA ILE A 35 -4.28 -26.02 11.07
C ILE A 35 -3.19 -24.99 10.81
N PHE A 36 -2.22 -24.90 11.71
CA PHE A 36 -1.15 -23.92 11.66
C PHE A 36 0.21 -24.61 11.66
N ASN A 37 1.16 -24.04 10.91
CA ASN A 37 2.57 -24.31 11.14
C ASN A 37 2.94 -23.87 12.57
N SER A 38 3.65 -24.71 13.32
CA SER A 38 3.99 -24.46 14.73
C SER A 38 4.74 -23.15 14.96
N ARG A 39 5.51 -22.67 13.96
CA ARG A 39 6.17 -21.36 13.95
C ARG A 39 5.20 -20.19 14.17
N LEU A 40 3.93 -20.35 13.80
CA LEU A 40 2.89 -19.32 13.86
C LEU A 40 1.91 -19.53 15.01
N VAL A 41 2.28 -20.38 15.99
CA VAL A 41 1.50 -20.62 17.22
C VAL A 41 2.38 -20.58 18.47
N LEU A 42 3.55 -21.24 18.44
CA LEU A 42 4.39 -21.44 19.61
C LEU A 42 5.32 -20.24 19.81
N ALA A 43 5.08 -19.45 20.85
CA ALA A 43 5.93 -18.33 21.23
C ALA A 43 6.10 -18.25 22.75
N SER A 44 7.34 -18.09 23.22
CA SER A 44 7.68 -17.71 24.59
C SER A 44 8.75 -16.60 24.60
N PRO A 45 8.89 -15.82 25.68
CA PRO A 45 9.89 -14.75 25.76
C PRO A 45 11.33 -15.22 25.55
N GLU A 46 11.61 -16.49 25.85
CA GLU A 46 12.94 -17.09 25.71
C GLU A 46 13.25 -17.57 24.29
N THR A 47 12.24 -17.82 23.45
CA THR A 47 12.40 -18.47 22.14
C THR A 47 11.91 -17.65 20.95
N ALA A 48 11.08 -16.62 21.18
CA ALA A 48 10.44 -15.84 20.13
C ALA A 48 10.78 -14.35 20.24
N THR A 49 11.00 -13.70 19.10
CA THR A 49 11.21 -12.24 19.02
C THR A 49 9.88 -11.49 19.02
N ASP A 50 9.89 -10.18 19.28
CA ASP A 50 8.70 -9.32 19.12
C ASP A 50 8.06 -9.46 17.73
N ARG A 51 8.89 -9.66 16.69
CA ARG A 51 8.41 -9.93 15.33
C ARG A 51 7.66 -11.26 15.24
N ASP A 52 8.16 -12.31 15.89
CA ASP A 52 7.47 -13.61 15.89
C ASP A 52 6.13 -13.51 16.64
N TYR A 53 6.05 -12.77 17.74
CA TYR A 53 4.76 -12.50 18.42
C TYR A 53 3.76 -11.76 17.51
N ASN A 54 4.21 -10.74 16.78
CA ASN A 54 3.36 -10.01 15.84
C ASN A 54 2.89 -10.90 14.69
N LEU A 55 3.74 -11.79 14.17
CA LEU A 55 3.37 -12.76 13.14
C LEU A 55 2.33 -13.76 13.66
N VAL A 56 2.51 -14.31 14.87
CA VAL A 56 1.53 -15.19 15.51
C VAL A 56 0.18 -14.47 15.67
N GLN A 57 0.19 -13.22 16.17
CA GLN A 57 -1.02 -12.41 16.33
C GLN A 57 -1.73 -12.17 15.00
N GLY A 58 -0.99 -11.74 13.97
CA GLY A 58 -1.53 -11.43 12.64
C GLY A 58 -2.11 -12.66 11.96
N VAL A 59 -1.38 -13.78 11.91
CA VAL A 59 -1.84 -14.99 11.23
C VAL A 59 -2.99 -15.66 11.97
N ILE A 60 -2.99 -15.71 13.31
CA ILE A 60 -4.18 -16.20 14.04
C ILE A 60 -5.43 -15.37 13.70
N ALA A 61 -5.28 -14.06 13.58
CA ALA A 61 -6.38 -13.18 13.20
C ALA A 61 -6.81 -13.40 11.73
N HIS A 62 -5.87 -13.56 10.81
CA HIS A 62 -6.11 -13.87 9.41
C HIS A 62 -7.02 -15.10 9.25
N GLU A 63 -6.60 -16.23 9.82
CA GLU A 63 -7.36 -17.48 9.73
C GLU A 63 -8.71 -17.40 10.45
N TYR A 64 -8.80 -16.60 11.51
CA TYR A 64 -10.07 -16.32 12.18
C TYR A 64 -11.01 -15.49 11.29
N PHE A 65 -10.50 -14.50 10.57
CA PHE A 65 -11.28 -13.64 9.69
C PHE A 65 -11.83 -14.36 8.46
N HIS A 66 -11.08 -15.33 7.94
CA HIS A 66 -11.56 -16.23 6.89
C HIS A 66 -12.87 -16.95 7.24
N ASN A 67 -13.22 -17.08 8.53
CA ASN A 67 -14.52 -17.61 8.94
C ASN A 67 -15.70 -16.92 8.21
N TRP A 68 -15.57 -15.63 7.93
CA TRP A 68 -16.54 -14.87 7.13
C TRP A 68 -16.06 -14.60 5.70
N THR A 69 -14.83 -14.13 5.54
CA THR A 69 -14.25 -13.74 4.23
C THR A 69 -13.44 -14.88 3.63
N GLY A 70 -14.10 -15.98 3.28
CA GLY A 70 -13.47 -17.18 2.71
C GLY A 70 -14.28 -18.45 2.93
N ASN A 71 -14.90 -18.57 4.12
CA ASN A 71 -15.71 -19.73 4.49
C ASN A 71 -17.21 -19.48 4.31
N ARG A 72 -17.80 -18.48 4.99
CA ARG A 72 -19.23 -18.19 4.88
C ARG A 72 -19.61 -17.62 3.52
N VAL A 73 -18.76 -16.76 2.98
CA VAL A 73 -18.78 -16.41 1.56
C VAL A 73 -17.47 -16.89 0.97
N THR A 74 -17.54 -17.84 0.03
CA THR A 74 -16.37 -18.50 -0.54
C THR A 74 -16.17 -18.16 -2.02
N CYS A 75 -15.10 -18.66 -2.63
CA CYS A 75 -14.76 -18.40 -4.02
C CYS A 75 -15.56 -19.32 -4.97
N ARG A 76 -16.22 -18.76 -5.98
CA ARG A 76 -16.92 -19.53 -7.03
C ARG A 76 -15.96 -20.43 -7.80
N ASP A 77 -14.76 -19.93 -8.08
CA ASP A 77 -13.66 -20.61 -8.75
C ASP A 77 -12.34 -20.00 -8.27
N TRP A 78 -11.23 -20.70 -8.54
CA TRP A 78 -9.93 -20.30 -8.00
C TRP A 78 -9.33 -19.04 -8.62
N PHE A 79 -9.82 -18.57 -9.77
CA PHE A 79 -9.42 -17.27 -10.29
C PHE A 79 -9.82 -16.15 -9.31
N GLN A 80 -10.89 -16.37 -8.54
CA GLN A 80 -11.38 -15.43 -7.53
C GLN A 80 -10.57 -15.46 -6.22
N LEU A 81 -9.40 -16.11 -6.16
CA LEU A 81 -8.64 -16.29 -4.90
C LEU A 81 -8.46 -14.98 -4.11
N SER A 82 -8.15 -13.87 -4.80
CA SER A 82 -7.98 -12.55 -4.15
C SER A 82 -9.26 -12.00 -3.49
N LEU A 83 -10.45 -12.52 -3.84
CA LEU A 83 -11.69 -12.21 -3.12
C LEU A 83 -11.57 -12.53 -1.64
N LYS A 84 -11.08 -13.73 -1.30
CA LYS A 84 -10.89 -14.14 0.08
C LYS A 84 -9.55 -13.66 0.63
N GLU A 85 -8.48 -13.78 -0.16
CA GLU A 85 -7.13 -13.48 0.32
C GLU A 85 -6.90 -11.99 0.48
N GLY A 86 -7.09 -11.19 -0.57
CA GLY A 86 -6.90 -9.75 -0.49
C GLY A 86 -7.77 -9.09 0.58
N LEU A 87 -9.03 -9.54 0.70
CA LEU A 87 -9.94 -9.03 1.74
C LEU A 87 -9.54 -9.47 3.15
N THR A 88 -9.02 -10.69 3.33
CA THR A 88 -8.63 -11.19 4.65
C THR A 88 -7.29 -10.62 5.09
N VAL A 89 -6.32 -10.47 4.17
CA VAL A 89 -5.08 -9.72 4.39
C VAL A 89 -5.37 -8.28 4.81
N PHE A 90 -6.26 -7.58 4.09
CA PHE A 90 -6.68 -6.24 4.50
C PHE A 90 -7.22 -6.21 5.94
N ARG A 91 -8.01 -7.22 6.33
CA ARG A 91 -8.59 -7.33 7.68
C ARG A 91 -7.56 -7.63 8.76
N ASP A 92 -6.57 -8.48 8.49
CA ASP A 92 -5.48 -8.74 9.44
C ASP A 92 -4.53 -7.54 9.59
N GLN A 93 -4.25 -6.82 8.50
CA GLN A 93 -3.44 -5.60 8.53
C GLN A 93 -4.15 -4.55 9.38
N GLU A 94 -5.46 -4.37 9.16
CA GLU A 94 -6.27 -3.47 9.97
C GLU A 94 -6.40 -3.92 11.42
N PHE A 95 -6.40 -5.22 11.72
CA PHE A 95 -6.40 -5.72 13.08
C PHE A 95 -5.07 -5.45 13.78
N SER A 96 -3.95 -5.81 13.14
CA SER A 96 -2.60 -5.60 13.66
C SER A 96 -2.30 -4.12 13.86
N ALA A 97 -2.78 -3.25 12.96
CA ALA A 97 -2.68 -1.80 13.09
C ALA A 97 -3.48 -1.23 14.28
N ASP A 98 -4.63 -1.83 14.65
CA ASP A 98 -5.41 -1.42 15.82
C ASP A 98 -4.83 -1.94 17.14
N MET A 99 -4.19 -3.10 17.11
CA MET A 99 -3.61 -3.72 18.30
C MET A 99 -2.25 -3.14 18.66
N ASN A 100 -1.50 -2.67 17.66
CA ASN A 100 -0.12 -2.21 17.80
C ASN A 100 0.04 -0.76 17.28
N SER A 101 1.10 -0.49 16.53
CA SER A 101 1.33 0.80 15.86
C SER A 101 0.85 0.75 14.41
N ARG A 102 -0.18 1.54 14.09
CA ARG A 102 -0.73 1.67 12.73
C ARG A 102 0.31 2.14 11.71
N ALA A 103 1.16 3.09 12.09
CA ALA A 103 2.21 3.58 11.19
C ALA A 103 3.25 2.51 10.89
N VAL A 104 3.70 1.78 11.92
CA VAL A 104 4.69 0.69 11.76
C VAL A 104 4.12 -0.47 10.96
N GLN A 105 2.86 -0.86 11.22
CA GLN A 105 2.16 -1.85 10.40
C GLN A 105 2.17 -1.42 8.93
N ARG A 106 1.77 -0.17 8.65
CA ARG A 106 1.70 0.33 7.29
C ARG A 106 3.07 0.35 6.61
N ILE A 107 4.12 0.76 7.33
CA ILE A 107 5.50 0.74 6.84
C ILE A 107 5.92 -0.69 6.47
N SER A 108 5.62 -1.68 7.32
CA SER A 108 5.93 -3.09 7.06
C SER A 108 5.23 -3.60 5.80
N ASP A 109 3.94 -3.36 5.66
CA ASP A 109 3.13 -3.81 4.51
C ASP A 109 3.66 -3.20 3.20
N VAL A 110 3.97 -1.90 3.20
CA VAL A 110 4.48 -1.22 2.00
C VAL A 110 5.90 -1.64 1.65
N ASN A 111 6.75 -1.91 2.65
CA ASN A 111 8.07 -2.47 2.40
C ASN A 111 7.97 -3.84 1.72
N LEU A 112 7.09 -4.72 2.20
CA LEU A 112 6.84 -6.04 1.61
C LEU A 112 6.40 -5.92 0.14
N LEU A 113 5.47 -5.01 -0.14
CA LEU A 113 5.03 -4.73 -1.52
C LEU A 113 6.20 -4.29 -2.39
N ARG A 114 6.98 -3.29 -1.95
CA ARG A 114 8.05 -2.71 -2.78
C ARG A 114 9.23 -3.66 -2.99
N SER A 115 9.62 -4.43 -1.97
CA SER A 115 10.79 -5.31 -2.06
C SER A 115 10.50 -6.63 -2.76
N HIS A 116 9.24 -7.07 -2.80
CA HIS A 116 8.89 -8.40 -3.30
C HIS A 116 7.73 -8.41 -4.29
N GLN A 117 6.61 -7.75 -4.00
CA GLN A 117 5.46 -7.74 -4.91
C GLN A 117 5.72 -6.94 -6.19
N PHE A 118 6.36 -5.77 -6.10
CA PHE A 118 6.70 -4.95 -7.27
C PHE A 118 7.67 -5.68 -8.23
N PRO A 119 8.73 -6.34 -7.74
CA PRO A 119 9.55 -7.23 -8.56
C PRO A 119 8.76 -8.38 -9.21
N GLU A 120 7.81 -9.00 -8.50
CA GLU A 120 6.92 -10.03 -9.05
C GLU A 120 6.07 -9.48 -10.21
N ASP A 121 5.48 -8.29 -10.02
CA ASP A 121 4.64 -7.61 -11.01
C ASP A 121 5.41 -7.13 -12.25
N ALA A 122 6.71 -6.87 -12.12
CA ALA A 122 7.62 -6.52 -13.20
C ALA A 122 8.26 -7.75 -13.87
N GLY A 123 8.13 -8.94 -13.26
CA GLY A 123 8.78 -10.16 -13.68
C GLY A 123 7.98 -11.00 -14.69
N PRO A 124 8.55 -12.14 -15.14
CA PRO A 124 7.89 -13.06 -16.06
C PRO A 124 6.60 -13.70 -15.51
N MET A 125 6.44 -13.69 -14.18
CA MET A 125 5.27 -14.22 -13.47
C MET A 125 4.20 -13.15 -13.21
N SER A 126 4.33 -11.95 -13.77
CA SER A 126 3.34 -10.89 -13.60
C SER A 126 1.94 -11.37 -14.00
N HIS A 127 0.97 -11.17 -13.11
CA HIS A 127 -0.43 -11.50 -13.34
C HIS A 127 -1.32 -10.48 -12.59
N PRO A 128 -2.55 -10.22 -13.01
CA PRO A 128 -3.47 -9.40 -12.23
C PRO A 128 -3.83 -10.09 -10.91
N VAL A 129 -4.40 -9.34 -9.96
CA VAL A 129 -4.83 -9.89 -8.65
C VAL A 129 -5.93 -10.95 -8.82
N ARG A 130 -6.68 -10.92 -9.93
CA ARG A 130 -7.54 -12.01 -10.39
C ARG A 130 -6.97 -12.58 -11.69
N PRO A 131 -6.17 -13.65 -11.64
CA PRO A 131 -5.49 -14.20 -12.82
C PRO A 131 -6.43 -14.57 -13.96
N ASP A 132 -5.98 -14.39 -15.21
CA ASP A 132 -6.75 -14.78 -16.40
C ASP A 132 -6.58 -16.26 -16.77
N SER A 133 -5.47 -16.87 -16.35
CA SER A 133 -5.15 -18.28 -16.60
C SER A 133 -4.14 -18.80 -15.59
N TYR A 134 -4.17 -20.10 -15.32
CA TYR A 134 -3.14 -20.82 -14.57
C TYR A 134 -3.01 -22.26 -15.07
N GLN A 135 -1.85 -22.87 -14.88
CA GLN A 135 -1.66 -24.33 -15.07
C GLN A 135 -1.78 -25.08 -13.75
N GLU A 136 -1.18 -24.53 -12.70
CA GLU A 136 -1.20 -25.07 -11.34
C GLU A 136 -1.60 -23.96 -10.37
N ILE A 137 -2.69 -24.16 -9.63
CA ILE A 137 -3.27 -23.12 -8.78
C ILE A 137 -2.37 -22.78 -7.58
N ASN A 138 -1.61 -23.75 -7.07
CA ASN A 138 -0.72 -23.52 -5.94
C ASN A 138 0.38 -22.49 -6.25
N ASN A 139 0.69 -22.23 -7.53
CA ASN A 139 1.63 -21.19 -7.94
C ASN A 139 1.04 -19.77 -7.88
N PHE A 140 -0.25 -19.61 -7.58
CA PHE A 140 -0.95 -18.32 -7.50
C PHE A 140 -1.29 -17.90 -6.07
N TYR A 141 -0.75 -18.61 -5.08
CA TYR A 141 -0.64 -18.13 -3.69
C TYR A 141 0.52 -17.14 -3.58
N THR A 142 0.37 -15.99 -4.28
CA THR A 142 1.45 -15.02 -4.51
C THR A 142 1.21 -13.71 -3.79
N LEU A 143 2.26 -12.89 -3.69
CA LEU A 143 2.17 -11.55 -3.11
C LEU A 143 1.21 -10.64 -3.88
N THR A 144 1.06 -10.88 -5.19
CA THR A 144 0.09 -10.15 -6.00
C THR A 144 -1.36 -10.49 -5.62
N VAL A 145 -1.70 -11.76 -5.37
CA VAL A 145 -3.07 -12.15 -4.95
C VAL A 145 -3.38 -11.68 -3.53
N TYR A 146 -2.38 -11.76 -2.64
CA TYR A 146 -2.50 -11.45 -1.21
C TYR A 146 -2.32 -9.95 -0.93
N GLU A 147 -1.08 -9.46 -1.05
CA GLU A 147 -0.69 -8.11 -0.61
C GLU A 147 -1.21 -7.03 -1.56
N LYS A 148 -1.02 -7.17 -2.88
CA LYS A 148 -1.61 -6.21 -3.84
C LYS A 148 -3.13 -6.33 -3.84
N GLY A 149 -3.68 -7.53 -3.63
CA GLY A 149 -5.11 -7.75 -3.37
C GLY A 149 -5.62 -6.90 -2.21
N ALA A 150 -4.92 -6.90 -1.08
CA ALA A 150 -5.25 -6.08 0.09
C ALA A 150 -5.19 -4.57 -0.20
N GLU A 151 -4.22 -4.13 -1.02
CA GLU A 151 -4.14 -2.74 -1.45
C GLU A 151 -5.32 -2.33 -2.35
N VAL A 152 -5.81 -3.23 -3.21
CA VAL A 152 -7.03 -3.02 -3.99
C VAL A 152 -8.25 -2.85 -3.08
N ILE A 153 -8.37 -3.67 -2.03
CA ILE A 153 -9.41 -3.50 -1.01
C ILE A 153 -9.26 -2.17 -0.26
N ARG A 154 -8.03 -1.82 0.14
CA ARG A 154 -7.70 -0.57 0.84
C ARG A 154 -7.98 0.68 0.01
N MET A 155 -7.79 0.61 -1.32
CA MET A 155 -8.17 1.69 -2.22
C MET A 155 -9.69 1.91 -2.24
N MET A 156 -10.49 0.84 -2.31
CA MET A 156 -11.96 0.95 -2.18
C MET A 156 -12.35 1.53 -0.82
N HIS A 157 -11.73 1.06 0.26
CA HIS A 157 -11.92 1.65 1.58
C HIS A 157 -11.57 3.15 1.61
N THR A 158 -10.52 3.57 0.93
CA THR A 158 -10.09 4.97 0.87
C THR A 158 -11.05 5.85 0.05
N LEU A 159 -11.61 5.32 -1.04
CA LEU A 159 -12.57 6.02 -1.90
C LEU A 159 -13.94 6.18 -1.23
N LEU A 160 -14.41 5.13 -0.56
CA LEU A 160 -15.73 5.08 0.07
C LEU A 160 -15.74 5.64 1.50
N GLY A 161 -14.57 5.73 2.13
CA GLY A 161 -14.43 5.99 3.55
C GLY A 161 -14.88 4.80 4.41
N GLU A 162 -14.61 4.89 5.72
CA GLU A 162 -14.90 3.80 6.67
C GLU A 162 -16.40 3.44 6.71
N GLU A 163 -17.28 4.45 6.81
CA GLU A 163 -18.73 4.22 6.87
C GLU A 163 -19.25 3.60 5.56
N GLY A 164 -18.77 4.08 4.43
CA GLY A 164 -19.20 3.58 3.13
C GLY A 164 -18.72 2.15 2.86
N PHE A 165 -17.45 1.88 3.14
CA PHE A 165 -16.90 0.53 3.07
C PHE A 165 -17.64 -0.43 4.00
N ARG A 166 -17.97 0.02 5.23
CA ARG A 166 -18.76 -0.78 6.18
C ARG A 166 -20.14 -1.15 5.61
N LYS A 167 -20.86 -0.18 5.04
CA LYS A 167 -22.16 -0.42 4.39
C LYS A 167 -22.06 -1.42 3.25
N GLY A 168 -21.03 -1.28 2.41
CA GLY A 168 -20.75 -2.22 1.32
C GLY A 168 -20.49 -3.65 1.80
N MET A 169 -19.71 -3.79 2.87
CA MET A 169 -19.47 -5.08 3.51
C MET A 169 -20.74 -5.69 4.10
N ASP A 170 -21.59 -4.90 4.74
CA ASP A 170 -22.88 -5.37 5.27
C ASP A 170 -23.77 -5.92 4.14
N LEU A 171 -23.89 -5.18 3.03
CA LEU A 171 -24.65 -5.60 1.86
C LEU A 171 -24.04 -6.84 1.18
N TYR A 172 -22.71 -6.96 1.14
CA TYR A 172 -22.01 -8.13 0.61
C TYR A 172 -22.38 -9.39 1.37
N PHE A 173 -22.34 -9.36 2.71
CA PHE A 173 -22.74 -10.53 3.51
C PHE A 173 -24.24 -10.79 3.44
N GLU A 174 -25.09 -9.75 3.43
CA GLU A 174 -26.54 -9.91 3.27
C GLU A 174 -26.90 -10.69 2.00
N ARG A 175 -26.20 -10.40 0.88
CA ARG A 175 -26.46 -11.01 -0.42
C ARG A 175 -25.88 -12.41 -0.58
N HIS A 176 -24.69 -12.64 -0.03
CA HIS A 176 -23.83 -13.74 -0.46
C HIS A 176 -23.45 -14.74 0.64
N ASP A 177 -23.97 -14.56 1.86
CA ASP A 177 -23.80 -15.54 2.92
C ASP A 177 -24.28 -16.94 2.51
N GLY A 178 -23.42 -17.95 2.66
CA GLY A 178 -23.64 -19.33 2.25
C GLY A 178 -23.39 -19.62 0.76
N GLN A 179 -22.78 -18.68 0.03
CA GLN A 179 -22.56 -18.78 -1.42
C GLN A 179 -21.07 -18.78 -1.81
N ALA A 180 -20.80 -19.30 -3.00
CA ALA A 180 -19.53 -19.16 -3.69
C ALA A 180 -19.66 -18.08 -4.78
N VAL A 181 -18.89 -16.98 -4.65
CA VAL A 181 -19.09 -15.75 -5.45
C VAL A 181 -17.79 -15.25 -6.10
N THR A 182 -17.86 -14.11 -6.79
CA THR A 182 -16.76 -13.52 -7.56
C THR A 182 -16.26 -12.20 -6.99
N CYS A 183 -15.08 -11.76 -7.46
CA CYS A 183 -14.59 -10.41 -7.17
C CYS A 183 -15.59 -9.32 -7.62
N GLU A 184 -16.29 -9.52 -8.74
CA GLU A 184 -17.32 -8.59 -9.21
C GLU A 184 -18.50 -8.46 -8.25
N ASP A 185 -18.92 -9.57 -7.63
CA ASP A 185 -20.02 -9.55 -6.66
C ASP A 185 -19.67 -8.67 -5.45
N PHE A 186 -18.43 -8.78 -4.97
CA PHE A 186 -17.90 -7.91 -3.92
C PHE A 186 -17.89 -6.43 -4.31
N VAL A 187 -17.28 -6.09 -5.45
CA VAL A 187 -17.21 -4.70 -5.92
C VAL A 187 -18.62 -4.13 -6.16
N SER A 188 -19.55 -4.95 -6.67
CA SER A 188 -20.93 -4.51 -6.93
C SER A 188 -21.72 -4.27 -5.65
N ALA A 189 -21.51 -5.07 -4.59
CA ALA A 189 -22.09 -4.78 -3.28
C ALA A 189 -21.57 -3.47 -2.68
N LEU A 190 -20.29 -3.15 -2.87
CA LEU A 190 -19.72 -1.86 -2.44
C LEU A 190 -20.28 -0.68 -3.24
N GLU A 191 -20.40 -0.83 -4.56
CA GLU A 191 -20.97 0.17 -5.47
C GLU A 191 -22.45 0.47 -5.13
N ASP A 192 -23.27 -0.58 -5.01
CA ASP A 192 -24.70 -0.46 -4.70
C ASP A 192 -24.99 0.17 -3.33
N ALA A 193 -24.10 -0.05 -2.36
CA ALA A 193 -24.25 0.51 -1.02
C ALA A 193 -23.85 1.99 -0.90
N ASN A 194 -23.14 2.56 -1.90
CA ASN A 194 -22.44 3.84 -1.75
C ASN A 194 -22.70 4.90 -2.83
N ASP A 195 -23.55 4.64 -3.83
CA ASP A 195 -23.77 5.55 -4.97
C ASP A 195 -22.44 6.09 -5.55
N PHE A 196 -21.41 5.23 -5.57
CA PHE A 196 -20.07 5.56 -6.05
C PHE A 196 -19.72 4.59 -7.18
N ASN A 197 -19.47 5.12 -8.37
CA ASN A 197 -19.19 4.31 -9.56
C ASN A 197 -17.80 3.67 -9.50
N LEU A 198 -17.75 2.35 -9.33
CA LEU A 198 -16.54 1.53 -9.31
C LEU A 198 -16.34 0.75 -10.61
N LYS A 199 -17.06 1.08 -11.71
CA LYS A 199 -16.89 0.39 -13.01
C LYS A 199 -15.45 0.47 -13.52
N GLN A 200 -14.85 1.66 -13.51
CA GLN A 200 -13.46 1.81 -13.91
C GLN A 200 -12.49 1.15 -12.91
N PHE A 201 -12.84 1.14 -11.61
CA PHE A 201 -12.02 0.52 -10.57
C PHE A 201 -11.80 -0.98 -10.81
N ARG A 202 -12.74 -1.67 -11.46
CA ARG A 202 -12.64 -3.10 -11.81
C ARG A 202 -11.40 -3.41 -12.68
N ARG A 203 -10.78 -2.42 -13.34
CA ARG A 203 -9.50 -2.58 -14.06
C ARG A 203 -8.36 -3.08 -13.14
N TRP A 204 -8.39 -2.80 -11.84
CA TRP A 204 -7.41 -3.34 -10.88
C TRP A 204 -7.44 -4.86 -10.77
N TYR A 205 -8.57 -5.50 -11.09
CA TYR A 205 -8.71 -6.95 -11.09
C TYR A 205 -8.26 -7.59 -12.40
N SER A 206 -8.06 -6.84 -13.48
CA SER A 206 -7.73 -7.39 -14.81
C SER A 206 -6.40 -6.92 -15.37
N GLN A 207 -5.81 -5.84 -14.85
CA GLN A 207 -4.55 -5.28 -15.36
C GLN A 207 -3.39 -5.61 -14.39
N SER A 208 -2.33 -6.24 -14.91
CA SER A 208 -1.12 -6.54 -14.12
C SER A 208 -0.09 -5.41 -14.16
N GLY A 209 0.97 -5.53 -13.36
CA GLY A 209 2.04 -4.55 -13.27
C GLY A 209 1.74 -3.39 -12.32
N THR A 210 2.80 -2.63 -12.04
CA THR A 210 2.76 -1.48 -11.13
C THR A 210 2.56 -0.18 -11.92
N PRO A 211 1.49 0.59 -11.67
CA PRO A 211 1.31 1.90 -12.29
C PRO A 211 2.36 2.90 -11.79
N LYS A 212 2.69 3.86 -12.65
CA LYS A 212 3.62 4.96 -12.37
C LYS A 212 2.86 6.28 -12.40
N LEU A 213 3.06 7.10 -11.37
CA LEU A 213 2.54 8.46 -11.27
C LEU A 213 3.67 9.48 -11.43
N GLU A 214 3.63 10.26 -12.50
CA GLU A 214 4.49 11.43 -12.67
C GLU A 214 3.71 12.67 -12.25
N ILE A 215 4.21 13.37 -11.23
CA ILE A 215 3.54 14.54 -10.65
C ILE A 215 4.42 15.78 -10.76
N GLU A 216 3.82 16.87 -11.24
CA GLU A 216 4.42 18.20 -11.30
C GLU A 216 3.56 19.19 -10.49
N GLY A 217 4.21 20.03 -9.69
CA GLY A 217 3.56 21.06 -8.90
C GLY A 217 3.94 22.46 -9.37
N ASN A 218 2.96 23.28 -9.73
CA ASN A 218 3.17 24.66 -10.15
C ASN A 218 2.41 25.64 -9.24
N TYR A 219 3.14 26.58 -8.61
CA TYR A 219 2.54 27.62 -7.76
C TYR A 219 2.50 28.95 -8.49
N ASN A 220 1.32 29.56 -8.56
CA ASN A 220 1.12 30.90 -9.07
C ASN A 220 0.84 31.86 -7.90
N GLN A 221 1.76 32.80 -7.67
CA GLN A 221 1.68 33.77 -6.58
C GLN A 221 0.60 34.84 -6.80
N GLU A 222 0.31 35.22 -8.04
CA GLU A 222 -0.68 36.24 -8.37
C GLU A 222 -2.10 35.73 -8.09
N SER A 223 -2.40 34.51 -8.55
CA SER A 223 -3.69 33.85 -8.31
C SER A 223 -3.77 33.12 -6.97
N LYS A 224 -2.66 32.99 -6.23
CA LYS A 224 -2.56 32.22 -4.98
C LYS A 224 -3.04 30.77 -5.14
N THR A 225 -2.67 30.16 -6.26
CA THR A 225 -3.07 28.80 -6.61
C THR A 225 -1.88 27.87 -6.73
N PHE A 226 -2.08 26.61 -6.36
CA PHE A 226 -1.12 25.53 -6.59
C PHE A 226 -1.79 24.45 -7.43
N THR A 227 -1.25 24.19 -8.61
CA THR A 227 -1.75 23.17 -9.54
C THR A 227 -0.87 21.93 -9.45
N LEU A 228 -1.47 20.79 -9.10
CA LEU A 228 -0.85 19.48 -9.24
C LEU A 228 -1.30 18.87 -10.57
N LYS A 229 -0.34 18.64 -11.46
CA LYS A 229 -0.53 17.90 -12.69
C LYS A 229 -0.07 16.47 -12.48
N VAL A 230 -0.98 15.51 -12.65
CA VAL A 230 -0.75 14.10 -12.36
C VAL A 230 -0.94 13.30 -13.65
N LYS A 231 0.09 12.56 -14.04
CA LYS A 231 0.04 11.61 -15.16
C LYS A 231 0.20 10.20 -14.67
N GLN A 232 -0.64 9.29 -15.14
CA GLN A 232 -0.49 7.86 -14.88
C GLN A 232 -0.07 7.09 -16.14
N SER A 233 0.80 6.11 -15.94
CA SER A 233 1.19 5.13 -16.96
C SER A 233 1.33 3.75 -16.32
N CYS A 234 1.41 2.70 -17.13
CA CYS A 234 1.71 1.35 -16.66
C CYS A 234 2.52 0.63 -17.74
N PRO A 235 3.68 0.01 -17.40
CA PRO A 235 4.53 -0.66 -18.38
C PRO A 235 3.88 -1.92 -18.97
N ASP A 236 4.45 -2.40 -20.07
CA ASP A 236 4.13 -3.71 -20.65
C ASP A 236 4.42 -4.84 -19.64
N THR A 237 3.56 -5.86 -19.61
CA THR A 237 3.76 -7.10 -18.85
C THR A 237 3.45 -8.31 -19.75
N PRO A 238 3.93 -9.52 -19.41
CA PRO A 238 3.59 -10.74 -20.17
C PRO A 238 2.08 -10.83 -20.47
N GLY A 239 1.73 -10.83 -21.76
CA GLY A 239 0.33 -10.93 -22.18
C GLY A 239 -0.51 -9.65 -22.03
N GLN A 240 0.04 -8.50 -21.63
CA GLN A 240 -0.71 -7.23 -21.57
C GLN A 240 0.15 -6.03 -22.02
N ASN A 241 -0.31 -5.28 -23.01
CA ASN A 241 0.36 -4.06 -23.45
C ASN A 241 0.08 -2.91 -22.45
N GLY A 242 1.11 -2.21 -22.05
CA GLY A 242 1.07 -1.04 -21.18
C GLY A 242 0.45 0.20 -21.82
N PHE A 243 0.21 1.24 -21.03
CA PHE A 243 -0.21 2.57 -21.51
C PHE A 243 0.72 3.66 -20.98
N GLY A 244 1.02 4.65 -21.82
CA GLY A 244 2.13 5.59 -21.63
C GLY A 244 3.20 5.42 -22.72
N GLN A 245 4.39 6.03 -22.57
CA GLN A 245 5.49 5.86 -23.54
C GLN A 245 6.01 4.40 -23.49
N SER A 246 5.46 3.51 -24.32
CA SER A 246 5.95 2.13 -24.48
C SER A 246 7.25 2.11 -25.30
N GLN A 247 8.26 1.38 -24.82
CA GLN A 247 9.54 1.20 -25.51
C GLN A 247 9.59 -0.07 -26.37
N ASN A 248 8.71 -1.05 -26.17
CA ASN A 248 8.78 -2.34 -26.84
C ASN A 248 7.50 -2.64 -27.65
N ARG A 249 7.57 -2.43 -28.96
CA ARG A 249 6.45 -2.63 -29.90
C ARG A 249 6.35 -4.04 -30.50
N GLU A 250 7.23 -4.98 -30.12
CA GLU A 250 7.42 -6.22 -30.87
C GLU A 250 6.49 -7.38 -30.46
N THR A 251 5.87 -7.34 -29.28
CA THR A 251 4.87 -8.34 -28.84
C THR A 251 3.52 -7.68 -28.60
N LYS A 252 2.71 -7.53 -29.66
CA LYS A 252 1.32 -7.07 -29.53
C LYS A 252 0.50 -8.15 -28.81
N SER A 253 0.25 -7.99 -27.52
CA SER A 253 -0.86 -8.68 -26.87
C SER A 253 -2.19 -8.16 -27.41
N ALA A 254 -3.24 -8.98 -27.34
CA ALA A 254 -4.62 -8.56 -27.59
C ALA A 254 -5.18 -7.66 -26.46
N PHE A 255 -4.59 -7.71 -25.27
CA PHE A 255 -5.05 -6.92 -24.12
C PHE A 255 -4.25 -5.62 -24.01
N GLN A 256 -4.94 -4.49 -24.08
CA GLN A 256 -4.39 -3.15 -23.91
C GLN A 256 -4.82 -2.61 -22.55
N LYS A 257 -3.85 -2.31 -21.66
CA LYS A 257 -4.13 -1.66 -20.39
C LYS A 257 -4.65 -0.25 -20.61
N GLU A 258 -5.53 0.19 -19.73
CA GLU A 258 -6.17 1.50 -19.72
C GLU A 258 -5.96 2.20 -18.37
N ALA A 259 -6.28 3.51 -18.30
CA ALA A 259 -6.15 4.31 -17.09
C ALA A 259 -6.89 3.68 -15.89
N PHE A 260 -6.21 3.56 -14.76
CA PHE A 260 -6.82 3.09 -13.52
C PHE A 260 -7.65 4.20 -12.87
N LEU A 261 -8.66 3.79 -12.10
CA LEU A 261 -9.27 4.66 -11.09
C LEU A 261 -8.55 4.42 -9.77
N LEU A 262 -7.90 5.43 -9.21
CA LEU A 262 -7.15 5.29 -7.95
C LEU A 262 -7.27 6.51 -7.03
N PRO A 263 -7.22 6.30 -5.70
CA PRO A 263 -7.15 7.39 -4.74
C PRO A 263 -5.71 7.89 -4.56
N LEU A 264 -5.50 9.19 -4.75
CA LEU A 264 -4.27 9.89 -4.41
C LEU A 264 -4.52 10.78 -3.18
N LYS A 265 -4.16 10.29 -1.99
CA LYS A 265 -4.30 11.04 -0.74
C LYS A 265 -3.14 12.02 -0.59
N ILE A 266 -3.45 13.28 -0.32
CA ILE A 266 -2.48 14.36 -0.25
C ILE A 266 -2.71 15.27 0.96
N GLY A 267 -1.68 15.99 1.37
CA GLY A 267 -1.77 17.19 2.20
C GLY A 267 -0.81 18.25 1.67
N LEU A 268 -0.99 19.50 2.08
CA LEU A 268 -0.08 20.60 1.76
C LEU A 268 0.53 21.13 3.06
N LEU A 269 1.83 21.41 3.05
CA LEU A 269 2.56 21.94 4.19
C LEU A 269 3.08 23.36 3.89
N ASP A 270 3.21 24.18 4.93
CA ASP A 270 3.95 25.45 4.85
C ASP A 270 5.47 25.22 4.95
N GLU A 271 6.25 26.30 4.93
CA GLU A 271 7.71 26.28 4.98
C GLU A 271 8.26 25.80 6.35
N GLU A 272 7.43 25.84 7.39
CA GLU A 272 7.72 25.30 8.71
C GLU A 272 7.26 23.84 8.88
N GLY A 273 6.58 23.28 7.88
CA GLY A 273 6.06 21.91 7.88
C GLY A 273 4.69 21.75 8.54
N ASN A 274 3.99 22.85 8.86
CA ASN A 274 2.63 22.78 9.38
C ASN A 274 1.63 22.52 8.24
N PRO A 275 0.58 21.72 8.51
CA PRO A 275 -0.45 21.43 7.52
C PRO A 275 -1.31 22.66 7.20
N LEU A 276 -1.42 22.97 5.91
CA LEU A 276 -2.28 24.01 5.34
C LEU A 276 -3.71 23.49 5.13
N PRO A 277 -4.72 24.36 5.27
CA PRO A 277 -6.09 24.03 4.86
C PRO A 277 -6.14 23.79 3.35
N LEU A 278 -6.95 22.83 2.93
CA LEU A 278 -7.14 22.52 1.51
C LEU A 278 -8.45 23.13 1.02
N LYS A 279 -8.38 23.86 -0.09
CA LYS A 279 -9.54 24.40 -0.78
C LYS A 279 -9.37 24.18 -2.27
N MET A 280 -10.42 23.65 -2.90
CA MET A 280 -10.50 23.44 -4.35
C MET A 280 -11.82 24.04 -4.84
N GLU A 281 -11.91 24.39 -6.12
CA GLU A 281 -13.10 25.02 -6.70
C GLU A 281 -14.39 24.23 -6.33
N GLY A 282 -15.34 24.92 -5.70
CA GLY A 282 -16.63 24.34 -5.30
C GLY A 282 -16.61 23.36 -4.10
N LYS A 283 -15.43 23.09 -3.50
CA LYS A 283 -15.29 22.19 -2.34
C LYS A 283 -14.40 22.82 -1.27
N SER A 284 -15.01 23.32 -0.19
CA SER A 284 -14.27 23.56 1.05
C SER A 284 -14.02 22.21 1.72
N ILE A 285 -12.76 21.83 1.84
CA ILE A 285 -12.37 20.56 2.45
C ILE A 285 -12.17 20.85 3.94
N ASN A 286 -13.09 20.36 4.76
CA ASN A 286 -12.94 20.38 6.23
C ASN A 286 -11.88 19.35 6.64
N GLY A 287 -10.61 19.65 6.37
CA GLY A 287 -9.51 18.75 6.62
C GLY A 287 -8.15 19.29 6.20
N LYS A 288 -7.11 18.71 6.79
CA LYS A 288 -5.69 18.95 6.47
C LYS A 288 -5.13 17.96 5.43
N GLN A 289 -6.02 17.13 4.88
CA GLN A 289 -5.72 16.11 3.89
C GLN A 289 -6.94 15.91 2.97
N GLN A 290 -6.69 15.50 1.74
CA GLN A 290 -7.71 15.26 0.73
C GLN A 290 -7.39 14.00 -0.07
N THR A 291 -8.40 13.20 -0.39
CA THR A 291 -8.30 12.13 -1.39
C THR A 291 -8.71 12.69 -2.75
N LEU A 292 -7.75 12.79 -3.67
CA LEU A 292 -8.00 13.08 -5.08
C LEU A 292 -8.35 11.78 -5.79
N VAL A 293 -9.35 11.80 -6.67
CA VAL A 293 -9.71 10.63 -7.49
C VAL A 293 -9.08 10.83 -8.87
N LEU A 294 -8.08 10.02 -9.18
CA LEU A 294 -7.44 9.99 -10.49
C LEU A 294 -8.13 8.93 -11.35
N SER A 295 -8.64 9.33 -12.52
CA SER A 295 -9.37 8.48 -13.48
C SER A 295 -8.81 8.59 -14.90
N GLU A 296 -8.18 9.70 -15.25
CA GLU A 296 -7.65 9.93 -16.59
C GLU A 296 -6.15 9.62 -16.65
N MET A 297 -5.61 9.48 -17.87
CA MET A 297 -4.16 9.37 -18.08
C MET A 297 -3.41 10.62 -17.60
N GLU A 298 -4.04 11.78 -17.68
CA GLU A 298 -3.49 13.07 -17.26
C GLU A 298 -4.63 13.92 -16.68
N GLN A 299 -4.44 14.45 -15.47
CA GLN A 299 -5.42 15.23 -14.73
C GLN A 299 -4.74 16.34 -13.94
N GLU A 300 -5.42 17.47 -13.81
CA GLU A 300 -4.95 18.61 -13.02
C GLU A 300 -5.88 18.86 -11.82
N PHE A 301 -5.28 19.14 -10.68
CA PHE A 301 -5.96 19.47 -9.43
C PHE A 301 -5.47 20.82 -8.93
N VAL A 302 -6.38 21.79 -8.79
CA VAL A 302 -6.04 23.17 -8.41
C VAL A 302 -6.46 23.42 -6.97
N PHE A 303 -5.49 23.85 -6.16
CA PHE A 303 -5.69 24.32 -4.79
C PHE A 303 -5.65 25.84 -4.74
N GLU A 304 -6.56 26.44 -3.98
CA GLU A 304 -6.78 27.88 -3.88
C GLU A 304 -6.43 28.42 -2.50
N ASP A 305 -6.42 29.75 -2.36
CA ASP A 305 -6.18 30.48 -1.10
C ASP A 305 -4.82 30.19 -0.45
N LEU A 306 -3.81 29.89 -1.26
CA LEU A 306 -2.45 29.61 -0.79
C LEU A 306 -1.60 30.87 -0.91
N THR A 307 -1.28 31.52 0.22
CA THR A 307 -0.50 32.77 0.23
C THR A 307 0.99 32.57 -0.03
N LYS A 308 1.50 31.35 0.16
CA LYS A 308 2.89 30.95 -0.08
C LYS A 308 2.91 29.63 -0.86
N LYS A 309 4.02 29.34 -1.52
CA LYS A 309 4.23 28.07 -2.21
C LYS A 309 4.15 26.92 -1.19
N PRO A 310 3.21 25.97 -1.33
CA PRO A 310 3.12 24.83 -0.42
C PRO A 310 4.18 23.77 -0.77
N ILE A 311 4.50 22.92 0.20
CA ILE A 311 5.23 21.67 0.00
C ILE A 311 4.20 20.53 0.02
N PRO A 312 3.98 19.79 -1.08
CA PRO A 312 2.99 18.73 -1.08
C PRO A 312 3.49 17.50 -0.35
N SER A 313 2.62 16.89 0.44
CA SER A 313 2.78 15.56 1.03
C SER A 313 1.91 14.60 0.23
N LEU A 314 2.52 13.93 -0.73
CA LEU A 314 1.84 13.12 -1.76
C LEU A 314 1.73 11.65 -1.33
N LEU A 315 0.71 10.95 -1.85
CA LEU A 315 0.49 9.51 -1.64
C LEU A 315 0.48 9.11 -0.15
N ARG A 316 -0.15 9.94 0.70
CA ARG A 316 -0.25 9.73 2.16
C ARG A 316 -0.78 8.35 2.50
N HIS A 317 -0.17 7.71 3.50
CA HIS A 317 -0.36 6.30 3.87
C HIS A 317 -0.23 5.31 2.70
N PHE A 318 0.51 5.65 1.64
CA PHE A 318 0.59 4.86 0.41
C PHE A 318 -0.80 4.57 -0.16
N SER A 319 -1.58 5.61 -0.47
CA SER A 319 -3.01 5.46 -0.80
C SER A 319 -3.32 4.59 -2.02
N ALA A 320 -2.34 4.33 -2.88
CA ALA A 320 -2.45 3.42 -4.01
C ALA A 320 -1.11 2.69 -4.23
N PRO A 321 -1.11 1.42 -4.71
CA PRO A 321 0.09 0.64 -4.96
C PRO A 321 0.76 1.05 -6.28
N VAL A 322 1.45 2.18 -6.26
CA VAL A 322 2.06 2.82 -7.44
C VAL A 322 3.49 3.28 -7.15
N ASP A 323 4.29 3.41 -8.21
CA ASP A 323 5.54 4.17 -8.18
C ASP A 323 5.23 5.66 -8.33
N LEU A 324 5.66 6.48 -7.39
CA LEU A 324 5.46 7.93 -7.41
C LEU A 324 6.76 8.66 -7.78
N PHE A 325 6.67 9.53 -8.78
CA PHE A 325 7.76 10.40 -9.22
C PHE A 325 7.36 11.87 -9.01
N TYR A 326 8.03 12.52 -8.07
CA TYR A 326 7.91 13.96 -7.81
C TYR A 326 9.30 14.54 -7.48
N GLY A 327 9.59 15.73 -8.01
CA GLY A 327 10.90 16.37 -7.92
C GLY A 327 11.16 17.07 -6.58
N TYR A 328 11.02 16.39 -5.44
CA TYR A 328 11.33 16.99 -4.13
C TYR A 328 12.79 17.42 -4.03
N SER A 329 13.07 18.57 -3.42
CA SER A 329 14.41 18.92 -2.94
C SER A 329 14.78 18.11 -1.69
N ASP A 330 16.07 18.03 -1.36
CA ASP A 330 16.51 17.34 -0.14
C ASP A 330 16.04 18.08 1.13
N GLU A 331 15.89 19.41 1.06
CA GLU A 331 15.32 20.24 2.13
C GLU A 331 13.82 19.97 2.32
N GLU A 332 13.07 19.82 1.23
CA GLU A 332 11.64 19.45 1.29
C GLU A 332 11.47 18.06 1.91
N LEU A 333 12.29 17.07 1.50
CA LEU A 333 12.27 15.73 2.10
C LEU A 333 12.63 15.76 3.59
N ALA A 334 13.65 16.54 3.99
CA ALA A 334 14.02 16.69 5.38
C ALA A 334 12.95 17.38 6.22
N LEU A 335 12.23 18.35 5.64
CA LEU A 335 11.10 18.99 6.31
C LEU A 335 9.95 18.01 6.51
N ILE A 336 9.54 17.30 5.45
CA ILE A 336 8.47 16.29 5.50
C ILE A 336 8.80 15.22 6.53
N SER A 337 10.02 14.67 6.50
CA SER A 337 10.44 13.61 7.43
C SER A 337 10.39 14.05 8.90
N SER A 338 10.62 15.34 9.15
CA SER A 338 10.69 15.91 10.50
C SER A 338 9.34 16.40 11.02
N ARG A 339 8.45 16.88 10.14
CA ARG A 339 7.29 17.71 10.54
C ARG A 339 5.94 17.22 10.06
N ASP A 340 5.89 16.37 9.03
CA ASP A 340 4.60 16.03 8.43
C ASP A 340 3.67 15.33 9.44
N SER A 341 2.40 15.74 9.44
CA SER A 341 1.34 15.07 10.18
C SER A 341 1.12 13.61 9.79
N ASP A 342 1.48 13.22 8.56
CA ASP A 342 1.35 11.85 8.09
C ASP A 342 2.59 11.03 8.46
N GLU A 343 2.44 10.15 9.45
CA GLU A 343 3.54 9.35 10.01
C GLU A 343 4.20 8.43 9.00
N PHE A 344 3.43 7.91 8.04
CA PHE A 344 3.97 7.09 6.96
C PHE A 344 4.85 7.94 6.04
N ASN A 345 4.39 9.13 5.62
CA ASN A 345 5.16 10.03 4.77
C ASN A 345 6.38 10.62 5.49
N ARG A 346 6.34 10.78 6.81
CA ARG A 346 7.53 11.12 7.60
C ARG A 346 8.64 10.07 7.39
N TRP A 347 8.29 8.80 7.53
CA TRP A 347 9.20 7.69 7.28
C TRP A 347 9.64 7.66 5.80
N GLU A 348 8.70 7.72 4.86
CA GLU A 348 8.96 7.65 3.41
C GLU A 348 9.94 8.73 2.93
N ALA A 349 9.73 9.98 3.34
CA ALA A 349 10.63 11.08 2.98
C ALA A 349 12.04 10.88 3.57
N GLY A 350 12.11 10.31 4.78
CA GLY A 350 13.37 9.87 5.39
C GLY A 350 14.08 8.80 4.57
N GLN A 351 13.36 7.78 4.10
CA GLN A 351 13.92 6.72 3.24
C GLN A 351 14.45 7.29 1.91
N GLN A 352 13.71 8.20 1.28
CA GLN A 352 14.14 8.85 0.04
C GLN A 352 15.39 9.70 0.25
N LEU A 353 15.46 10.48 1.34
CA LEU A 353 16.62 11.28 1.68
C LEU A 353 17.86 10.42 1.98
N MET A 354 17.67 9.31 2.70
CA MET A 354 18.73 8.33 2.96
C MET A 354 19.23 7.66 1.67
N LEU A 355 18.32 7.24 0.79
CA LEU A 355 18.67 6.64 -0.51
C LEU A 355 19.48 7.62 -1.37
N ARG A 356 19.03 8.87 -1.51
CA ARG A 356 19.76 9.91 -2.27
C ARG A 356 21.15 10.15 -1.69
N SER A 357 21.24 10.25 -0.36
CA SER A 357 22.50 10.39 0.35
C SER A 357 23.43 9.21 0.09
N PHE A 358 22.92 7.98 0.18
CA PHE A 358 23.66 6.75 -0.10
C PHE A 358 24.19 6.71 -1.53
N LEU A 359 23.33 6.94 -2.54
CA LEU A 359 23.72 6.94 -3.95
C LEU A 359 24.78 8.01 -4.25
N SER A 360 24.65 9.20 -3.65
CA SER A 360 25.67 10.25 -3.74
C SER A 360 27.00 9.82 -3.11
N GLN A 361 26.99 9.14 -1.97
CA GLN A 361 28.22 8.66 -1.32
C GLN A 361 28.83 7.49 -2.07
N LEU A 362 28.02 6.63 -2.67
CA LEU A 362 28.49 5.55 -3.53
C LEU A 362 29.25 6.10 -4.75
N LYS A 363 28.76 7.20 -5.34
CA LYS A 363 29.46 7.91 -6.40
C LYS A 363 30.81 8.47 -5.92
N ASN A 364 30.84 9.14 -4.76
CA ASN A 364 32.09 9.63 -4.17
C ASN A 364 33.09 8.50 -3.93
N TYR A 365 32.63 7.38 -3.38
CA TYR A 365 33.43 6.19 -3.15
C TYR A 365 34.02 5.64 -4.45
N LYS A 366 33.20 5.49 -5.51
CA LYS A 366 33.67 5.05 -6.85
C LYS A 366 34.69 6.00 -7.47
N GLU A 367 34.61 7.29 -7.16
CA GLU A 367 35.54 8.33 -7.64
C GLU A 367 36.75 8.56 -6.70
N ASN A 368 36.96 7.70 -5.70
CA ASN A 368 38.00 7.85 -4.66
C ASN A 368 37.96 9.22 -3.92
N LYS A 369 36.78 9.81 -3.80
CA LYS A 369 36.52 11.01 -3.00
C LYS A 369 36.15 10.63 -1.57
N ALA A 370 36.38 11.54 -0.63
CA ALA A 370 35.98 11.34 0.76
C ALA A 370 34.46 11.18 0.90
N ILE A 371 34.03 10.20 1.69
CA ILE A 371 32.62 10.02 2.06
C ILE A 371 32.25 11.12 3.06
N MET A 372 31.21 11.89 2.75
CA MET A 372 30.70 12.96 3.58
C MET A 372 29.19 12.86 3.72
N LEU A 373 28.70 12.65 4.94
CA LEU A 373 27.26 12.62 5.21
C LEU A 373 26.65 14.01 4.96
N PRO A 374 25.57 14.11 4.15
CA PRO A 374 24.90 15.38 3.93
C PRO A 374 24.41 15.99 5.23
N ARG A 375 24.65 17.30 5.42
CA ARG A 375 24.21 18.04 6.62
C ARG A 375 22.69 17.99 6.77
N THR A 376 21.97 18.03 5.64
CA THR A 376 20.50 17.94 5.58
C THR A 376 19.99 16.64 6.19
N LEU A 377 20.62 15.49 5.89
CA LEU A 377 20.28 14.20 6.49
C LEU A 377 20.55 14.19 8.00
N LEU A 378 21.73 14.67 8.44
CA LEU A 378 22.07 14.74 9.85
C LEU A 378 21.10 15.62 10.65
N GLN A 379 20.70 16.77 10.08
CA GLN A 379 19.76 17.67 10.72
C GLN A 379 18.35 17.06 10.77
N SER A 380 17.93 16.36 9.72
CA SER A 380 16.67 15.61 9.71
C SER A 380 16.61 14.59 10.85
N PHE A 381 17.68 13.82 11.07
CA PHE A 381 17.73 12.85 12.18
C PHE A 381 17.70 13.52 13.55
N ARG A 382 18.44 14.63 13.74
CA ARG A 382 18.38 15.40 14.98
C ARG A 382 16.98 15.91 15.24
N ASN A 383 16.33 16.49 14.25
CA ASN A 383 14.97 16.98 14.37
C ASN A 383 14.01 15.85 14.76
N GLN A 384 14.09 14.68 14.12
CA GLN A 384 13.25 13.53 14.48
C GLN A 384 13.49 13.04 15.92
N LEU A 385 14.76 13.02 16.36
CA LEU A 385 15.13 12.67 17.74
C LEU A 385 14.67 13.72 18.75
N ASP A 386 14.74 15.00 18.43
CA ASP A 386 14.29 16.08 19.34
C ASP A 386 12.77 16.03 19.56
N HIS A 387 12.01 15.56 18.57
CA HIS A 387 10.57 15.36 18.67
C HIS A 387 10.18 13.94 19.14
N SER A 388 11.17 13.10 19.50
CA SER A 388 10.93 11.70 19.88
C SER A 388 10.20 11.53 21.21
N ALA A 389 10.38 12.47 22.13
CA ALA A 389 9.83 12.40 23.49
C ALA A 389 8.29 12.38 23.53
N THR A 390 7.63 12.84 22.47
CA THR A 390 6.16 12.90 22.37
C THR A 390 5.59 12.02 21.25
N GLY A 391 6.45 11.31 20.50
CA GLY A 391 6.05 10.46 19.37
C GLY A 391 6.03 8.96 19.72
N ASP A 392 5.51 8.14 18.80
CA ASP A 392 5.60 6.68 18.90
C ASP A 392 7.07 6.21 18.75
N PRO A 393 7.69 5.62 19.80
CA PRO A 393 9.06 5.14 19.75
C PRO A 393 9.30 4.11 18.63
N SER A 394 8.30 3.29 18.32
CA SER A 394 8.41 2.27 17.27
C SER A 394 8.49 2.92 15.88
N LEU A 395 7.74 4.00 15.65
CA LEU A 395 7.84 4.79 14.43
C LEU A 395 9.22 5.45 14.29
N ILE A 396 9.76 6.01 15.37
CA ILE A 396 11.08 6.65 15.36
C ILE A 396 12.18 5.63 15.06
N ALA A 397 12.10 4.43 15.63
CA ALA A 397 13.02 3.34 15.32
C ALA A 397 12.99 3.00 13.82
N GLN A 398 11.81 2.95 13.19
CA GLN A 398 11.67 2.74 11.75
C GLN A 398 12.20 3.92 10.92
N ALA A 399 11.89 5.15 11.31
CA ALA A 399 12.30 6.37 10.58
C ALA A 399 13.82 6.60 10.57
N LEU A 400 14.52 6.11 11.60
CA LEU A 400 15.98 6.17 11.70
C LEU A 400 16.67 4.92 11.13
N SER A 401 15.92 3.93 10.67
CA SER A 401 16.46 2.70 10.10
C SER A 401 16.80 2.89 8.62
N PHE A 402 18.07 2.66 8.28
CA PHE A 402 18.51 2.72 6.89
C PHE A 402 17.76 1.72 6.01
N PRO A 403 17.50 2.06 4.73
CA PRO A 403 16.92 1.11 3.80
C PRO A 403 17.76 -0.17 3.70
N SER A 404 17.10 -1.31 3.52
CA SER A 404 17.77 -2.61 3.42
C SER A 404 18.70 -2.69 2.21
N GLU A 405 19.73 -3.55 2.28
CA GLU A 405 20.66 -3.76 1.17
C GLU A 405 19.94 -4.20 -0.12
N SER A 406 18.90 -5.05 0.01
CA SER A 406 18.08 -5.49 -1.12
C SER A 406 17.38 -4.30 -1.80
N TYR A 407 16.75 -3.42 -1.02
CA TYR A 407 16.09 -2.23 -1.56
C TYR A 407 17.09 -1.26 -2.20
N LEU A 408 18.25 -1.05 -1.58
CA LEU A 408 19.33 -0.24 -2.19
C LEU A 408 19.80 -0.85 -3.50
N GLY A 409 19.96 -2.18 -3.56
CA GLY A 409 20.36 -2.93 -4.76
C GLY A 409 19.40 -2.72 -5.93
N GLU A 410 18.09 -2.77 -5.69
CA GLU A 410 17.07 -2.52 -6.72
C GLU A 410 17.10 -1.10 -7.31
N LYS A 411 17.57 -0.12 -6.53
CA LYS A 411 17.69 1.28 -6.97
C LYS A 411 19.01 1.59 -7.67
N MET A 412 19.91 0.61 -7.79
CA MET A 412 21.18 0.75 -8.49
C MET A 412 21.07 0.26 -9.94
N GLU A 413 21.61 1.02 -10.90
CA GLU A 413 21.62 0.63 -12.32
C GLU A 413 22.41 -0.68 -12.60
N VAL A 414 23.40 -0.99 -11.77
CA VAL A 414 24.18 -2.24 -11.84
C VAL A 414 24.48 -2.72 -10.42
N MET A 415 23.89 -3.86 -10.04
CA MET A 415 24.35 -4.60 -8.87
C MET A 415 25.67 -5.30 -9.22
N MET A 416 26.78 -4.86 -8.62
CA MET A 416 28.02 -5.62 -8.70
C MET A 416 27.83 -6.90 -7.89
N SER A 417 27.63 -8.05 -8.54
CA SER A 417 27.69 -9.34 -7.84
C SER A 417 29.07 -9.48 -7.23
N ARG A 418 29.15 -9.70 -5.91
CA ARG A 418 30.38 -10.17 -5.29
C ARG A 418 30.73 -11.51 -5.95
N GLN A 419 31.88 -11.54 -6.63
CA GLN A 419 32.55 -12.78 -6.99
C GLN A 419 33.02 -13.50 -5.73
#